data_AF-A0A8J7LTP0-F1
#
_entry.id   AF-A0A8J7LTP0-F1
#
_cell.length_a   1.000
_cell.length_b   1.000
_cell.length_c   1.000
_cell.angle_alpha   90.00
_cell.angle_beta   90.00
_cell.angle_gamma   90.00
#
_symmetry.space_group_name_H-M   'P 1'
#
loop_
_entity.id
_entity.type
_entity.pdbx_description
1 polymer ?
#
loop_
_entity_poly.entity_id
_entity_poly.type
_entity_poly.pdbx_seq_one_letter_code
_entity_poly.pdbx_strand_id
1 'polypeptide(L)'
;MPLASYIKSVVLNADAPKYRQRRKAPDAKQQLLAEVLVRLGQTRQANNLNQIAKHLNQGTLIVDAELEEDLKRAVAEIAWMRTTIMDALGVKS
;
A
#
# COMPACT_ATOMS: atom_id res chain seq x y z
N MET A 1 -20.35 -15.77 32.29
CA MET A 1 -20.75 -14.94 31.12
C MET A 1 -21.27 -13.60 31.62
N PRO A 2 -20.87 -12.46 31.00
CA PRO A 2 -21.53 -11.17 31.26
C PRO A 2 -23.03 -11.24 30.91
N LEU A 3 -23.88 -10.52 31.64
CA LEU A 3 -25.34 -10.56 31.49
C LEU A 3 -25.80 -10.33 30.04
N ALA A 4 -25.21 -9.35 29.34
CA ALA A 4 -25.51 -9.07 27.94
C ALA A 4 -25.18 -10.25 27.00
N SER A 5 -24.17 -11.06 27.32
CA SER A 5 -23.83 -12.27 26.56
C SER A 5 -24.84 -13.39 26.81
N TYR A 6 -25.28 -13.54 28.07
CA TYR A 6 -26.30 -14.53 28.45
C TYR A 6 -27.67 -14.21 27.83
N ILE A 7 -28.09 -12.94 27.86
CA ILE A 7 -29.33 -12.50 27.20
C ILE A 7 -29.27 -12.79 25.69
N LYS A 8 -28.13 -12.51 25.04
CA LYS A 8 -27.95 -12.80 23.60
C LYS A 8 -27.98 -14.29 23.30
N SER A 9 -27.39 -15.15 24.12
CA SER A 9 -27.43 -16.61 23.88
C SER A 9 -28.81 -17.24 24.07
N VAL A 10 -29.70 -16.59 24.84
CA VAL A 10 -31.08 -17.04 25.04
C VAL A 10 -32.02 -16.48 23.95
N VAL A 11 -31.82 -15.22 23.55
CA VAL A 11 -32.71 -14.52 22.58
C VAL A 11 -32.30 -14.79 21.14
N LEU A 12 -31.00 -14.92 20.86
CA LEU A 12 -30.46 -15.15 19.53
C LEU A 12 -29.93 -16.59 19.48
N ASN A 13 -30.75 -17.50 18.94
CA ASN A 13 -30.36 -18.89 18.64
C ASN A 13 -29.20 -18.94 17.62
N ALA A 14 -28.77 -20.14 17.20
CA ALA A 14 -27.62 -20.39 16.31
C ALA A 14 -27.57 -19.54 15.00
N ASP A 15 -28.69 -18.93 14.60
CA ASP A 15 -28.81 -17.99 13.48
C ASP A 15 -28.53 -16.52 13.84
N ALA A 16 -27.97 -16.25 15.02
CA ALA A 16 -27.51 -14.92 15.39
C ALA A 16 -26.51 -14.39 14.34
N PRO A 17 -26.71 -13.18 13.79
CA PRO A 17 -25.76 -12.62 12.83
C PRO A 17 -24.38 -12.54 13.50
N LYS A 18 -23.43 -13.31 12.97
CA LYS A 18 -22.04 -13.32 13.45
C LYS A 18 -21.47 -11.93 13.24
N TYR A 19 -21.35 -11.16 14.32
CA TYR A 19 -20.71 -9.86 14.26
C TYR A 19 -19.28 -10.02 13.74
N ARG A 20 -18.86 -9.08 12.91
CA ARG A 20 -17.51 -9.05 12.35
C ARG A 20 -16.51 -9.11 13.50
N GLN A 21 -15.71 -10.17 13.55
CA GLN A 21 -14.66 -10.27 14.56
C GLN A 21 -13.73 -9.06 14.44
N ARG A 22 -13.36 -8.50 15.59
CA ARG A 22 -12.38 -7.42 15.64
C ARG A 22 -11.09 -7.92 14.99
N ARG A 23 -10.61 -7.21 13.97
CA ARG A 23 -9.33 -7.52 13.33
C ARG A 23 -8.23 -7.50 14.40
N LYS A 24 -7.34 -8.48 14.37
CA LYS A 24 -6.14 -8.48 15.21
C LYS A 24 -5.33 -7.22 14.91
N ALA A 25 -4.71 -6.66 15.94
CA ALA A 25 -3.75 -5.58 15.75
C ALA A 25 -2.61 -6.08 14.84
N PRO A 26 -2.10 -5.21 13.94
CA PRO A 26 -0.99 -5.58 13.06
C PRO A 26 0.25 -5.91 13.87
N ASP A 27 0.99 -6.92 13.43
CA ASP A 27 2.25 -7.31 14.05
C ASP A 27 3.37 -6.29 13.73
N ALA A 28 4.51 -6.40 14.43
CA ALA A 28 5.62 -5.46 14.25
C ALA A 28 6.17 -5.44 12.81
N LYS A 29 6.12 -6.59 12.09
CA LYS A 29 6.59 -6.68 10.71
C LYS A 29 5.65 -5.94 9.76
N GLN A 30 4.34 -6.08 9.93
CA GLN A 30 3.33 -5.34 9.18
C GLN A 30 3.42 -3.84 9.43
N GLN A 31 3.73 -3.42 10.66
CA GLN A 31 3.96 -2.00 10.96
C GLN A 31 5.18 -1.44 10.22
N LEU A 32 6.31 -2.16 10.23
CA LEU A 32 7.51 -1.77 9.49
C LEU A 32 7.25 -1.69 7.98
N LEU A 33 6.57 -2.69 7.40
CA LEU A 33 6.21 -2.69 5.99
C LEU A 33 5.28 -1.52 5.62
N ALA A 34 4.31 -1.21 6.49
CA ALA A 34 3.44 -0.05 6.30
C ALA A 34 4.23 1.27 6.36
N GLU A 35 5.20 1.39 7.27
CA GLU A 35 6.07 2.57 7.35
C GLU A 35 6.91 2.74 6.07
N VAL A 36 7.50 1.65 5.56
CA VAL A 36 8.23 1.68 4.28
C VAL A 36 7.30 2.11 3.15
N LEU A 37 6.07 1.58 3.08
CA LEU A 37 5.10 1.99 2.05
C LEU A 37 4.74 3.47 2.14
N VAL A 38 4.57 4.00 3.35
CA VAL A 38 4.30 5.42 3.59
C VAL A 38 5.49 6.27 3.12
N ARG A 39 6.72 5.92 3.52
CA ARG A 39 7.93 6.64 3.08
C ARG A 39 8.09 6.59 1.56
N LEU A 40 7.80 5.45 0.93
CA LEU A 40 7.79 5.32 -0.52
C LEU A 40 6.77 6.28 -1.16
N GLY A 41 5.54 6.37 -0.63
CA GLY A 41 4.54 7.34 -1.09
C GLY A 41 4.97 8.80 -0.88
N GLN A 42 5.74 9.09 0.16
CA GLN A 42 6.28 10.42 0.45
C GLN A 42 7.43 10.84 -0.45
N THR A 43 8.00 9.96 -1.28
CA THR A 43 9.08 10.31 -2.23
C THR A 43 8.64 11.26 -3.35
N ARG A 44 7.32 11.59 -3.45
CA ARG A 44 6.76 12.55 -4.41
C ARG A 44 7.11 12.23 -5.87
N GLN A 45 7.10 10.95 -6.26
CA GLN A 45 7.43 10.48 -7.62
C GLN A 45 6.68 11.24 -8.73
N ALA A 46 5.40 11.54 -8.53
CA ALA A 46 4.62 12.34 -9.48
C ALA A 46 5.20 13.73 -9.73
N ASN A 47 5.76 14.38 -8.71
CA ASN A 47 6.38 15.71 -8.85
C ASN A 47 7.70 15.62 -9.63
N ASN A 48 8.52 14.60 -9.35
CA ASN A 48 9.76 14.36 -10.09
C ASN A 48 9.48 14.04 -11.56
N LEU A 49 8.47 13.21 -11.86
CA LEU A 49 8.03 12.93 -13.23
C LEU A 49 7.56 14.20 -13.94
N ASN A 50 6.85 15.09 -13.23
CA ASN A 50 6.43 16.37 -13.79
C ASN A 50 7.62 17.30 -14.08
N GLN A 51 8.66 17.27 -13.25
CA GLN A 51 9.91 18.01 -13.52
C GLN A 51 10.64 17.44 -14.75
N ILE A 52 10.77 16.12 -14.85
CA ILE A 52 11.36 15.46 -16.02
C ILE A 52 10.58 15.83 -17.29
N ALA A 53 9.24 15.72 -17.27
CA ALA A 53 8.39 16.09 -18.40
C ALA A 53 8.55 17.57 -18.78
N LYS A 54 8.63 18.47 -17.79
CA LYS A 54 8.89 19.90 -18.03
C LYS A 54 10.25 20.11 -18.70
N HIS A 55 11.31 19.50 -18.17
CA HIS A 55 12.66 19.65 -18.72
C HIS A 55 12.79 19.06 -20.12
N LEU A 56 12.09 17.95 -20.40
CA LEU A 56 11.99 17.36 -21.73
C LEU A 56 11.27 18.29 -22.71
N ASN A 57 10.11 18.82 -22.34
CA ASN A 57 9.34 19.74 -23.18
C ASN A 57 10.08 21.06 -23.45
N GLN A 58 10.92 21.49 -22.51
CA GLN A 58 11.79 22.67 -22.66
C GLN A 58 13.05 22.38 -23.49
N GLY A 59 13.30 21.13 -23.89
CA GLY A 59 14.52 20.72 -24.58
C GLY A 59 15.79 20.79 -23.71
N THR A 60 15.63 20.92 -22.40
CA THR A 60 16.74 21.07 -21.43
C THR A 60 17.24 19.72 -20.89
N LEU A 61 16.43 18.66 -21.04
CA LEU A 61 16.82 17.29 -20.75
C LEU A 61 17.00 16.55 -22.08
N ILE A 62 18.22 16.11 -22.36
CA ILE A 62 18.50 15.18 -23.45
C ILE A 62 18.31 13.77 -22.90
N VAL A 63 17.43 13.01 -23.52
CA VAL A 63 17.22 11.59 -23.21
C VAL A 63 17.92 10.79 -24.29
N ASP A 64 19.05 10.19 -23.93
CA ASP A 64 19.70 9.18 -24.76
C ASP A 64 19.13 7.79 -24.43
N ALA A 65 19.55 6.78 -25.22
CA ALA A 65 19.02 5.42 -25.10
C ALA A 65 19.35 4.76 -23.75
N GLU A 66 20.51 5.09 -23.16
CA GLU A 66 20.94 4.55 -21.86
C GLU A 66 20.07 5.13 -20.74
N LEU A 67 19.89 6.45 -20.72
CA LEU A 67 19.04 7.13 -19.75
C LEU A 67 17.57 6.70 -19.87
N GLU A 68 17.07 6.49 -21.09
CA GLU A 68 15.71 5.96 -21.30
C GLU A 68 15.55 4.57 -20.67
N GLU A 69 16.55 3.69 -20.84
CA GLU A 69 16.53 2.35 -20.25
C GLU A 69 16.58 2.41 -18.72
N ASP A 70 17.46 3.24 -18.16
CA ASP A 70 17.58 3.42 -16.72
C ASP A 70 16.29 3.98 -16.09
N LEU A 71 15.63 4.94 -16.75
CA LEU A 71 14.34 5.47 -16.30
C LEU A 71 13.25 4.38 -16.30
N LYS A 72 13.16 3.58 -17.37
CA LYS A 72 12.22 2.46 -17.44
C LYS A 72 12.49 1.42 -16.36
N ARG A 73 13.76 1.09 -16.13
CA ARG A 73 14.19 0.15 -15.08
C ARG A 73 13.81 0.66 -13.70
N ALA A 74 14.11 1.92 -13.39
CA ALA A 74 13.76 2.53 -12.10
C ALA A 74 12.25 2.53 -11.85
N VAL A 75 11.43 2.85 -12.87
CA VAL A 75 9.96 2.81 -12.76
C VAL A 75 9.48 1.37 -12.48
N ALA A 76 10.04 0.38 -13.17
CA ALA A 76 9.69 -1.02 -12.97
C ALA A 76 10.05 -1.51 -11.56
N GLU A 77 11.24 -1.18 -11.05
CA GLU A 77 11.68 -1.54 -9.70
C GLU A 77 10.80 -0.92 -8.62
N ILE A 78 10.43 0.35 -8.77
CA ILE A 78 9.50 1.03 -7.84
C ILE A 78 8.12 0.37 -7.85
N ALA A 79 7.59 0.06 -9.04
CA ALA A 79 6.31 -0.61 -9.17
C ALA A 79 6.33 -2.00 -8.52
N TRP A 80 7.42 -2.74 -8.71
CA TRP A 80 7.65 -4.03 -8.08
C TRP A 80 7.74 -3.93 -6.55
N MET A 81 8.53 -2.99 -6.02
CA MET A 81 8.63 -2.75 -4.57
C MET A 81 7.26 -2.43 -3.96
N ARG A 82 6.50 -1.53 -4.58
CA ARG A 82 5.14 -1.18 -4.13
C ARG A 82 4.23 -2.40 -4.08
N THR A 83 4.17 -3.18 -5.16
CA THR A 83 3.32 -4.36 -5.27
C THR A 83 3.70 -5.41 -4.21
N THR A 84 5.00 -5.70 -4.09
CA THR A 84 5.52 -6.67 -3.11
C THR A 84 5.18 -6.28 -1.67
N ILE A 85 5.27 -4.99 -1.33
CA ILE A 85 4.92 -4.49 0.01
C ILE A 85 3.40 -4.58 0.24
N MET A 86 2.58 -4.23 -0.76
CA MET A 86 1.11 -4.35 -0.65
C MET A 86 0.65 -5.80 -0.47
N ASP A 87 1.26 -6.74 -1.20
CA ASP A 87 1.01 -8.18 -1.06
C ASP A 87 1.43 -8.69 0.33
N ALA A 88 2.61 -8.28 0.83
CA ALA A 88 3.08 -8.64 2.17
C ALA A 88 2.17 -8.09 3.29
N LEU A 89 1.53 -6.94 3.05
CA LEU A 89 0.54 -6.36 3.97
C LEU A 89 -0.86 -7.00 3.86
N GLY A 90 -1.10 -7.87 2.88
CA GLY A 90 -2.40 -8.47 2.63
C GLY A 90 -3.46 -7.47 2.13
N VAL A 91 -3.01 -6.34 1.58
CA VAL A 91 -3.87 -5.30 0.99
C VAL A 91 -3.90 -5.55 -0.50
N LYS A 92 -4.62 -6.59 -0.94
CA LYS A 92 -4.79 -6.84 -2.37
C LYS A 92 -5.63 -5.71 -3.00
N SER A 93 -5.21 -5.27 -4.19
CA SER A 93 -5.98 -4.42 -5.10
C SER A 93 -7.04 -5.21 -5.85
#